data_AF-A0A248ZY49-F1
#
_entry.id   AF-A0A248ZY49-F1
#
_cell.length_a   1.000
_cell.length_b   1.000
_cell.length_c   1.000
_cell.angle_alpha   90.00
_cell.angle_beta   90.00
_cell.angle_gamma   90.00
#
_symmetry.space_group_name_H-M   'P 1'
#
loop_
_entity.id
_entity.type
_entity.pdbx_description
1 polymer ?
#
loop_
_entity_poly.entity_id
_entity_poly.type
_entity_poly.pdbx_seq_one_letter_code
_entity_poly.pdbx_strand_id
1 'polypeptide(L)'
;MLKRILGITLCTILVSSNAIASVKTSSLTVAKPTLSKNLPTECEKMFNTANKLVSDAERQPGTHTQVLKMKNKLSLTKQQILKMDSELQQKSCEKGLTALNSLKQKHQ
;
A
#
# COMPACT_ATOMS: atom_id res chain seq x y z
N MET A 1 3.86 -59.18 34.52
CA MET A 1 2.44 -58.93 34.17
C MET A 1 2.38 -58.32 32.78
N LEU A 2 2.10 -59.17 31.81
CA LEU A 2 2.02 -58.91 30.37
C LEU A 2 0.74 -58.11 30.06
N LYS A 3 0.84 -57.00 29.30
CA LYS A 3 -0.29 -56.50 28.51
C LYS A 3 0.15 -55.65 27.31
N ARG A 4 0.10 -56.33 26.16
CA ARG A 4 -0.41 -55.87 24.85
C ARG A 4 0.49 -54.99 23.98
N ILE A 5 1.29 -55.70 23.19
CA ILE A 5 1.53 -55.44 21.77
C ILE A 5 0.18 -55.53 21.03
N LEU A 6 -0.16 -54.56 20.15
CA LEU A 6 -0.63 -54.78 18.76
C LEU A 6 -1.05 -53.44 18.12
N GLY A 7 -0.44 -53.06 17.00
CA GLY A 7 -0.91 -51.93 16.18
C GLY A 7 0.10 -51.35 15.19
N ILE A 8 0.64 -52.19 14.30
CA ILE A 8 1.40 -51.77 13.10
C ILE A 8 0.40 -51.37 12.01
N THR A 9 0.42 -50.13 11.50
CA THR A 9 0.02 -49.75 10.12
C THR A 9 0.54 -48.32 9.85
N LEU A 10 1.68 -48.11 9.18
CA LEU A 10 1.92 -48.10 7.73
C LEU A 10 1.10 -47.04 6.96
N CYS A 11 1.79 -46.00 6.48
CA CYS A 11 1.44 -45.09 5.36
C CYS A 11 0.17 -44.23 5.53
N THR A 12 0.09 -42.96 5.15
CA THR A 12 0.68 -42.27 3.99
C THR A 12 0.80 -40.78 4.29
N ILE A 13 1.94 -40.20 3.92
CA ILE A 13 2.13 -38.75 3.82
C ILE A 13 1.29 -38.29 2.61
N LEU A 14 0.18 -37.60 2.85
CA LEU A 14 -0.51 -36.88 1.79
C LEU A 14 0.26 -35.58 1.51
N VAL A 15 1.21 -35.68 0.58
CA VAL A 15 1.74 -34.52 -0.15
C VAL A 15 0.59 -33.95 -0.98
N SER A 16 0.05 -32.81 -0.54
CA SER A 16 -0.90 -32.02 -1.31
C SER A 16 -0.17 -31.44 -2.51
N SER A 17 -0.53 -31.94 -3.70
CA SER A 17 -0.13 -31.39 -4.99
C SER A 17 -0.63 -29.96 -5.12
N ASN A 18 0.23 -28.99 -4.85
CA ASN A 18 -0.01 -27.61 -5.26
C ASN A 18 0.19 -27.57 -6.78
N ALA A 19 -0.90 -27.60 -7.53
CA ALA A 19 -0.88 -27.26 -8.94
C ALA A 19 -0.39 -25.81 -9.07
N ILE A 20 0.85 -25.62 -9.52
CA ILE A 20 1.36 -24.32 -9.90
C ILE A 20 0.65 -23.97 -11.22
N ALA A 21 -0.44 -23.23 -11.11
CA ALA A 21 -1.05 -22.61 -12.28
C ALA A 21 0.00 -21.70 -12.91
N SER A 22 0.52 -22.10 -14.08
CA SER A 22 1.38 -21.28 -14.91
C SER A 22 0.55 -20.10 -15.43
N VAL A 23 0.59 -18.99 -14.70
CA VAL A 23 0.02 -17.74 -15.15
C VAL A 23 0.87 -17.23 -16.31
N LYS A 24 0.36 -17.39 -17.53
CA LYS A 24 0.85 -16.65 -18.70
C LYS A 24 0.59 -15.17 -18.45
N THR A 25 1.52 -14.53 -17.75
CA THR A 25 1.58 -13.09 -17.64
C THR A 25 2.01 -12.59 -19.00
N SER A 26 1.04 -12.15 -19.80
CA SER A 26 1.30 -11.36 -21.00
C SER A 26 2.31 -10.28 -20.62
N SER A 27 3.46 -10.30 -21.28
CA SER A 27 4.50 -9.29 -21.13
C SER A 27 3.90 -7.93 -21.49
N LEU A 28 3.39 -7.21 -20.49
CA LEU A 28 3.13 -5.78 -20.63
C LEU A 28 4.50 -5.14 -20.85
N THR A 29 4.73 -4.67 -22.06
CA THR A 29 5.80 -3.71 -22.35
C THR A 29 5.57 -2.51 -21.44
N VAL A 30 6.28 -2.49 -20.32
CA VAL A 30 6.38 -1.32 -19.44
C VAL A 30 7.05 -0.25 -20.28
N ALA A 31 6.23 0.68 -20.79
CA ALA A 31 6.72 1.87 -21.44
C ALA A 31 7.67 2.56 -20.45
N LYS A 32 8.88 2.82 -20.92
CA LYS A 32 9.95 3.43 -20.13
C LYS A 32 9.43 4.70 -19.43
N PRO A 33 9.56 4.81 -18.09
CA PRO A 33 9.12 5.99 -17.36
C PRO A 33 9.77 7.23 -17.94
N THR A 34 8.97 8.13 -18.49
CA THR A 34 9.44 9.48 -18.76
C THR A 34 9.45 10.16 -17.41
N LEU A 35 10.64 10.30 -16.83
CA LEU A 35 10.86 10.94 -15.53
C LEU A 35 10.46 12.42 -15.62
N SER A 36 9.18 12.71 -15.46
CA SER A 36 8.73 14.08 -15.21
C SER A 36 9.29 14.51 -13.86
N LYS A 37 10.20 15.49 -13.88
CA LYS A 37 10.80 16.06 -12.67
C LYS A 37 9.79 16.83 -11.81
N ASN A 38 8.57 17.05 -12.33
CA ASN A 38 7.48 17.74 -11.65
C ASN A 38 6.35 16.76 -11.34
N LEU A 39 5.86 16.80 -10.10
CA LEU A 39 4.65 16.07 -9.73
C LEU A 39 3.48 16.54 -10.60
N PRO A 40 2.60 15.63 -11.02
CA PRO A 40 1.32 15.99 -11.61
C PRO A 40 0.54 16.92 -10.67
N THR A 41 -0.17 17.90 -11.22
CA THR A 41 -0.97 18.90 -10.47
C THR A 41 -1.90 18.27 -9.44
N GLU A 42 -2.48 17.12 -9.76
CA GLU A 42 -3.37 16.38 -8.86
C GLU A 42 -2.66 15.79 -7.65
N CYS A 43 -1.39 15.37 -7.79
CA CYS A 43 -0.60 14.98 -6.64
C CYS A 43 -0.31 16.18 -5.73
N GLU A 44 -0.02 17.35 -6.30
CA GLU A 44 0.23 18.55 -5.51
C GLU A 44 -0.99 18.91 -4.64
N LYS A 45 -2.20 18.89 -5.23
CA LYS A 45 -3.45 19.10 -4.49
C LYS A 45 -3.66 18.05 -3.39
N MET A 46 -3.36 16.77 -3.69
CA MET A 46 -3.45 15.68 -2.71
C MET A 46 -2.55 15.96 -1.50
N PHE A 47 -1.27 16.22 -1.76
CA PHE A 47 -0.26 16.43 -0.73
C PHE A 47 -0.53 17.70 0.06
N ASN A 48 -1.01 18.77 -0.58
CA ASN A 48 -1.38 20.00 0.11
C ASN A 48 -2.57 19.78 1.05
N THR A 49 -3.61 19.08 0.57
CA THR A 49 -4.78 18.72 1.41
C THR A 49 -4.37 17.85 2.59
N ALA A 50 -3.52 16.85 2.36
CA ALA A 50 -2.98 15.99 3.41
C ALA A 50 -2.13 16.78 4.42
N ASN A 51 -1.27 17.69 3.97
CA ASN A 51 -0.49 18.57 4.84
C ASN A 51 -1.37 19.47 5.70
N LYS A 52 -2.46 20.00 5.14
CA LYS A 52 -3.42 20.80 5.90
C LYS A 52 -4.08 19.95 7.00
N LEU A 53 -4.54 18.74 6.67
CA LEU A 53 -5.10 17.81 7.65
C LEU A 53 -4.10 17.42 8.75
N VAL A 54 -2.84 17.19 8.37
CA VAL A 54 -1.76 16.93 9.33
C VAL A 54 -1.57 18.15 10.23
N SER A 55 -1.52 19.37 9.70
CA SER A 55 -1.37 20.59 10.49
C SER A 55 -2.57 20.82 11.44
N ASP A 56 -3.79 20.60 10.97
CA ASP A 56 -4.99 20.66 11.80
C ASP A 56 -4.93 19.61 12.94
N ALA A 57 -4.40 18.42 12.64
CA ALA A 57 -4.16 17.39 13.64
C ALA A 57 -3.01 17.73 14.61
N GLU A 58 -1.97 18.47 14.20
CA GLU A 58 -0.91 18.96 15.10
C GLU A 58 -1.44 19.94 16.15
N ARG A 59 -2.52 20.67 15.83
CA ARG A 59 -3.14 21.64 16.75
C ARG A 59 -4.05 20.97 17.78
N GLN A 60 -4.39 19.70 17.60
CA GLN A 60 -5.17 18.95 18.57
C GLN A 60 -4.28 18.49 19.75
N PRO A 61 -4.76 18.56 21.00
CA PRO A 61 -4.00 18.07 22.15
C PRO A 61 -3.90 16.54 22.11
N GLY A 62 -2.69 16.00 22.40
CA GLY A 62 -2.45 14.55 22.50
C GLY A 62 -2.10 13.83 21.18
N THR A 63 -2.09 14.52 20.04
CA THR A 63 -1.83 13.92 18.71
C THR A 63 -0.40 14.12 18.20
N HIS A 64 0.43 14.97 18.82
CA HIS A 64 1.78 15.34 18.32
C HIS A 64 2.65 14.15 17.86
N THR A 65 2.72 13.06 18.63
CA THR A 65 3.54 11.88 18.27
C THR A 65 3.01 11.16 17.04
N GLN A 66 1.69 11.03 16.91
CA GLN A 66 1.06 10.39 15.76
C GLN A 66 1.19 11.26 14.51
N VAL A 67 1.07 12.57 14.68
CA VAL A 67 1.15 13.51 13.57
C VAL A 67 2.57 13.67 13.04
N LEU A 68 3.58 13.63 13.91
CA LEU A 68 4.99 13.58 13.49
C LEU A 68 5.28 12.34 12.63
N LYS A 69 4.74 11.18 13.01
CA LYS A 69 4.83 9.95 12.19
C LYS A 69 4.11 10.10 10.85
N MET A 70 2.94 10.72 10.83
CA MET A 70 2.20 11.00 9.60
C MET A 70 2.97 11.93 8.66
N LYS A 71 3.56 13.01 9.18
CA LYS A 71 4.38 13.94 8.40
C LYS A 71 5.60 13.24 7.78
N ASN A 72 6.30 12.41 8.56
CA ASN A 72 7.43 11.63 8.05
C ASN A 72 7.00 10.67 6.94
N LYS A 73 5.89 9.94 7.13
CA LYS A 73 5.33 9.06 6.11
C LYS A 73 4.93 9.83 4.86
N LEU A 74 4.27 10.99 4.99
CA LEU A 74 3.82 11.80 3.87
C LEU A 74 5.01 12.33 3.04
N SER A 75 6.10 12.73 3.69
CA SER A 75 7.34 13.13 3.02
C SER A 75 8.00 11.96 2.28
N LEU A 76 8.08 10.79 2.90
CA LEU A 76 8.59 9.57 2.25
C LEU A 76 7.74 9.18 1.04
N THR A 77 6.41 9.23 1.16
CA THR A 77 5.50 8.96 0.04
C THR A 77 5.71 9.95 -1.10
N LYS A 78 5.92 11.25 -0.81
CA LYS A 78 6.24 12.25 -1.84
C LYS A 78 7.51 11.88 -2.61
N GLN A 79 8.57 11.49 -1.91
CA GLN A 79 9.81 11.04 -2.54
C GLN A 79 9.66 9.74 -3.32
N GLN A 80 8.82 8.81 -2.84
CA GLN A 80 8.55 7.56 -3.53
C GLN A 80 7.76 7.78 -4.82
N ILE A 81 6.72 8.63 -4.77
CA ILE A 81 5.92 8.99 -5.94
C ILE A 81 6.83 9.62 -7.01
N LEU A 82 7.74 10.53 -6.63
CA LEU A 82 8.71 11.12 -7.56
C LEU A 82 9.60 10.11 -8.30
N LYS A 83 9.80 8.90 -7.74
CA LYS A 83 10.59 7.83 -8.35
C LYS A 83 9.75 6.85 -9.17
N MET A 84 8.42 6.97 -9.14
CA MET A 84 7.48 6.12 -9.88
C MET A 84 7.14 6.70 -11.27
N ASP A 85 6.63 5.85 -12.14
CA ASP A 85 6.08 6.24 -13.46
C ASP A 85 5.03 7.33 -13.37
N SER A 86 5.06 8.30 -14.29
CA SER A 86 4.14 9.44 -14.32
C SER A 86 2.66 9.04 -14.40
N GLU A 87 2.34 7.99 -15.17
CA GLU A 87 0.97 7.47 -15.31
C GLU A 87 0.49 6.84 -13.99
N LEU A 88 1.39 6.13 -13.30
CA LEU A 88 1.13 5.54 -12.00
C LEU A 88 1.06 6.61 -10.89
N GLN A 89 1.88 7.66 -10.96
CA GLN A 89 1.83 8.83 -10.09
C GLN A 89 0.44 9.47 -10.16
N GLN A 90 -0.04 9.77 -11.37
CA GLN A 90 -1.33 10.41 -11.58
C GLN A 90 -2.48 9.55 -11.02
N LYS A 91 -2.50 8.25 -11.34
CA LYS A 91 -3.53 7.32 -10.84
C LYS A 91 -3.49 7.13 -9.33
N SER A 92 -2.29 7.08 -8.74
CA SER A 92 -2.12 6.95 -7.29
C SER A 92 -2.64 8.22 -6.57
N CYS A 93 -2.33 9.39 -7.10
CA CYS A 93 -2.75 10.66 -6.55
C CYS A 93 -4.24 10.95 -6.73
N GLU A 94 -4.83 10.57 -7.86
CA GLU A 94 -6.28 10.67 -8.08
C GLU A 94 -7.06 9.81 -7.07
N LYS A 95 -6.61 8.55 -6.87
CA LYS A 95 -7.16 7.68 -5.83
C LYS A 95 -6.98 8.27 -4.43
N GLY A 96 -5.81 8.83 -4.15
CA GLY A 96 -5.53 9.49 -2.89
C GLY A 96 -6.43 10.71 -2.64
N LEU A 97 -6.62 11.56 -3.65
CA LEU A 97 -7.54 12.70 -3.59
C LEU A 97 -8.98 12.25 -3.37
N THR A 98 -9.42 11.21 -4.08
CA THR A 98 -10.76 10.65 -3.92
C THR A 98 -10.94 10.12 -2.49
N ALA A 99 -9.98 9.34 -1.99
CA ALA A 99 -10.02 8.83 -0.62
C ALA A 99 -10.02 9.96 0.43
N LEU A 100 -9.20 10.99 0.25
CA LEU A 100 -9.19 12.17 1.13
C LEU A 100 -10.51 12.93 1.11
N ASN A 101 -11.12 13.12 -0.08
CA ASN A 101 -12.42 13.76 -0.21
C ASN A 101 -13.53 12.92 0.42
N SER A 102 -13.53 11.60 0.23
CA SER A 102 -14.48 10.70 0.90
C SER A 102 -14.31 10.71 2.42
N LEU A 103 -13.06 10.75 2.93
CA LEU A 103 -12.80 10.89 4.35
C LEU A 103 -13.31 12.21 4.89
N LYS A 104 -13.06 13.32 4.17
CA LYS A 104 -13.57 14.64 4.53
C LYS A 104 -15.09 14.66 4.57
N GLN A 105 -15.77 14.11 3.56
CA GLN A 105 -17.24 14.03 3.55
C GLN A 105 -17.81 13.18 4.69
N LYS A 106 -17.08 12.16 5.17
CA LYS A 106 -17.51 11.34 6.32
C LYS A 106 -17.35 12.03 7.67
N HIS A 107 -16.50 13.04 7.76
CA HIS A 107 -16.20 13.76 9.00
C HIS A 107 -16.63 15.25 8.94
N GLN A 108 -17.38 15.62 7.90
CA GLN A 108 -18.15 16.87 7.82
C GLN A 108 -19.58 16.62 8.30
#